data_AF-A0A562PX83-F1
#
_entry.id   AF-A0A562PX83-F1
#
_cell.length_a   1.000
_cell.length_b   1.000
_cell.length_c   1.000
_cell.angle_alpha   90.00
_cell.angle_beta   90.00
_cell.angle_gamma   90.00
#
_symmetry.space_group_name_H-M   'P 1'
#
loop_
_entity.id
_entity.type
_entity.pdbx_description
1 polymer ?
#
loop_
_entity_poly.entity_id
_entity_poly.type
_entity_poly.pdbx_seq_one_letter_code
_entity_poly.pdbx_strand_id
1 'polypeptide(L)'
;MMLTTKLFLGFGMFVLGNFSFENPFSAENYRDLNTEITANSKLQSPGKEIYADFCMQCHGANGKGDTKNFPPLDGSDWLKTKRNESIAAVKFGQSGEIVVNKIKYNSSMPTMGLTNQEVADVMNYIMTSWSNKQTKIVTEEEVAAIKK
;
A
#
# COMPACT_ATOMS: atom_id res chain seq x y z
N MET A 1 71.35 26.38 -5.90
CA MET A 1 72.32 26.60 -4.80
C MET A 1 71.84 25.75 -3.63
N MET A 2 72.69 24.81 -3.16
CA MET A 2 72.59 24.01 -1.91
C MET A 2 71.37 23.06 -1.83
N LEU A 3 71.47 21.74 -2.01
CA LEU A 3 72.35 20.71 -1.41
C LEU A 3 72.23 20.59 0.14
N THR A 4 71.67 19.44 0.53
CA THR A 4 72.06 18.50 1.62
C THR A 4 71.26 18.38 2.94
N THR A 5 70.90 17.11 3.19
CA THR A 5 70.93 16.34 4.47
C THR A 5 69.97 16.69 5.61
N LYS A 6 69.16 15.69 6.04
CA LYS A 6 69.53 14.79 7.15
C LYS A 6 68.54 13.63 7.33
N LEU A 7 69.15 12.46 7.53
CA LEU A 7 68.62 11.18 8.00
C LEU A 7 68.01 11.30 9.40
N PHE A 8 66.83 10.71 9.63
CA PHE A 8 66.42 10.21 10.95
C PHE A 8 65.66 8.88 10.81
N LEU A 9 66.23 7.86 11.43
CA LEU A 9 65.63 6.56 11.70
C LEU A 9 64.51 6.73 12.74
N GLY A 10 63.34 6.17 12.48
CA GLY A 10 62.22 6.13 13.42
C GLY A 10 61.37 4.90 13.18
N PHE A 11 61.70 3.80 13.87
CA PHE A 11 60.95 2.55 13.89
C PHE A 11 59.62 2.80 14.63
N GLY A 12 58.54 3.00 13.87
CA GLY A 12 57.17 3.12 14.39
C GLY A 12 56.46 1.78 14.30
N MET A 13 56.39 1.09 15.44
CA MET A 13 55.71 -0.19 15.65
C MET A 13 54.22 -0.08 15.30
N PHE A 14 53.81 -0.61 14.14
CA PHE A 14 52.40 -0.79 13.78
C PHE A 14 51.81 -1.88 14.68
N VAL A 15 51.17 -1.47 15.78
CA VAL A 15 50.31 -2.36 16.56
C VAL A 15 49.05 -2.59 15.72
N LEU A 16 48.99 -3.74 15.05
CA LEU A 16 47.76 -4.23 14.44
C LEU A 16 46.77 -4.59 15.56
N GLY A 17 45.99 -3.60 15.98
CA GLY A 17 44.83 -3.83 16.82
C GLY A 17 43.80 -4.62 16.01
N ASN A 18 43.57 -5.87 16.40
CA ASN A 18 42.46 -6.69 15.91
C ASN A 18 41.15 -6.10 16.44
N PHE A 19 40.59 -5.11 15.73
CA PHE A 19 39.19 -4.73 15.91
C PHE A 19 38.34 -5.84 15.27
N SER A 20 37.89 -6.78 16.10
CA SER A 20 36.83 -7.71 15.71
C SER A 20 35.54 -6.89 15.60
N PHE A 21 35.20 -6.48 14.38
CA PHE A 21 33.88 -5.96 14.09
C PHE A 21 32.93 -7.15 14.05
N GLU A 22 32.23 -7.42 15.16
CA GLU A 22 31.11 -8.36 15.13
C GLU A 22 30.06 -7.83 14.15
N ASN A 23 29.91 -8.55 13.04
CA ASN A 23 28.91 -8.25 12.02
C ASN A 23 27.51 -8.48 12.65
N PRO A 24 26.68 -7.45 12.86
CA PRO A 24 25.35 -7.60 13.48
C PRO A 24 24.34 -8.30 12.56
N PHE A 25 24.78 -8.75 11.40
CA PHE A 25 24.00 -9.40 10.36
C PHE A 25 23.97 -10.92 10.57
N SER A 26 23.40 -11.36 11.70
CA SER A 26 23.09 -12.78 11.89
C SER A 26 21.87 -13.17 11.05
N ALA A 27 21.85 -14.41 10.55
CA ALA A 27 20.76 -14.95 9.74
C ALA A 27 19.40 -15.00 10.49
N GLU A 28 19.42 -14.88 11.81
CA GLU A 28 18.24 -14.88 12.69
C GLU A 28 17.44 -13.57 12.52
N ASN A 29 18.13 -12.42 12.50
CA ASN A 29 17.51 -11.12 12.26
C ASN A 29 16.92 -10.98 10.84
N TYR A 30 17.40 -11.79 9.88
CA TYR A 30 16.88 -11.84 8.52
C TYR A 30 15.51 -12.51 8.41
N ARG A 31 15.19 -13.48 9.27
CA ARG A 31 13.90 -14.20 9.23
C ARG A 31 12.75 -13.36 9.79
N ASP A 32 13.02 -12.54 10.79
CA ASP A 32 11.99 -11.71 11.43
C ASP A 32 11.65 -10.48 10.58
N LEU A 33 12.65 -9.81 9.99
CA LEU A 33 12.44 -8.75 8.98
C LEU A 33 11.66 -9.27 7.78
N ASN A 34 11.94 -10.50 7.31
CA ASN A 34 11.21 -11.09 6.20
C ASN A 34 9.76 -11.45 6.56
N THR A 35 9.41 -11.66 7.83
CA THR A 35 8.02 -11.97 8.20
C THR A 35 7.15 -10.70 8.18
N GLU A 36 7.67 -9.58 8.67
CA GLU A 36 6.99 -8.28 8.60
C GLU A 36 7.04 -7.65 7.20
N ILE A 37 8.18 -7.79 6.49
CA ILE A 37 8.31 -7.35 5.11
C ILE A 37 7.47 -8.22 4.18
N THR A 38 7.33 -9.54 4.38
CA THR A 38 6.46 -10.36 3.51
C THR A 38 4.98 -10.07 3.78
N ALA A 39 4.58 -9.79 5.02
CA ALA A 39 3.21 -9.37 5.31
C ALA A 39 2.86 -8.01 4.69
N ASN A 40 3.81 -7.05 4.68
CA ASN A 40 3.61 -5.71 4.11
C ASN A 40 3.93 -5.61 2.60
N SER A 41 4.80 -6.45 2.05
CA SER A 41 5.18 -6.44 0.63
C SER A 41 4.17 -7.20 -0.23
N LYS A 42 3.52 -8.23 0.31
CA LYS A 42 2.38 -8.90 -0.36
C LYS A 42 1.14 -7.99 -0.45
N LEU A 43 1.08 -6.93 0.36
CA LEU A 43 0.04 -5.89 0.36
C LEU A 43 0.29 -4.71 -0.60
N GLN A 44 1.47 -4.58 -1.20
CA GLN A 44 1.62 -3.75 -2.41
C GLN A 44 1.09 -4.44 -3.69
N SER A 45 0.59 -5.66 -3.44
CA SER A 45 -0.66 -6.35 -3.81
C SER A 45 -1.30 -6.17 -5.18
N PRO A 46 -1.83 -7.28 -5.74
CA PRO A 46 -2.73 -7.29 -6.89
C PRO A 46 -3.78 -6.15 -6.89
N GLY A 47 -4.21 -5.68 -5.72
CA GLY A 47 -5.18 -4.60 -5.59
C GLY A 47 -4.78 -3.28 -6.26
N LYS A 48 -3.49 -2.93 -6.30
CA LYS A 48 -3.03 -1.71 -6.98
C LYS A 48 -3.14 -1.82 -8.51
N GLU A 49 -2.80 -2.99 -9.06
CA GLU A 49 -2.91 -3.27 -10.50
C GLU A 49 -4.39 -3.31 -10.92
N ILE A 50 -5.22 -4.01 -10.15
CA ILE A 50 -6.68 -4.03 -10.34
C ILE A 50 -7.25 -2.61 -10.28
N TYR A 51 -6.79 -1.76 -9.34
CA TYR A 51 -7.23 -0.37 -9.30
C TYR A 51 -6.87 0.39 -10.58
N ALA A 52 -5.65 0.19 -11.09
CA ALA A 52 -5.19 0.84 -12.31
C ALA A 52 -6.03 0.43 -13.53
N ASP A 53 -6.35 -0.86 -13.64
CA ASP A 53 -7.06 -1.40 -14.80
C ASP A 53 -8.56 -1.09 -14.78
N PHE A 54 -9.21 -1.16 -13.61
CA PHE A 54 -10.67 -1.14 -13.52
C PHE A 54 -11.26 0.10 -12.86
N CYS A 55 -10.53 0.77 -11.97
CA CYS A 55 -11.10 1.81 -11.10
C CYS A 55 -10.61 3.22 -11.46
N MET A 56 -9.35 3.33 -11.88
CA MET A 56 -8.65 4.59 -12.08
C MET A 56 -9.30 5.46 -13.16
N GLN A 57 -9.93 4.86 -14.17
CA GLN A 57 -10.58 5.59 -15.26
C GLN A 57 -11.69 6.54 -14.76
N CYS A 58 -12.37 6.15 -13.67
CA CYS A 58 -13.49 6.91 -13.09
C CYS A 58 -13.07 7.64 -11.80
N HIS A 59 -12.34 6.96 -10.90
CA HIS A 59 -11.97 7.54 -9.60
C HIS A 59 -10.62 8.29 -9.61
N GLY A 60 -9.89 8.22 -10.72
CA GLY A 60 -8.62 8.91 -10.92
C GLY A 60 -7.43 8.26 -10.20
N ALA A 61 -6.21 8.63 -10.60
CA ALA A 61 -4.99 8.07 -10.01
C ALA A 61 -4.81 8.40 -8.52
N ASN A 62 -5.42 9.49 -8.05
CA ASN A 62 -5.39 9.93 -6.66
C ASN A 62 -6.69 9.64 -5.89
N GLY A 63 -7.61 8.87 -6.48
CA GLY A 63 -8.86 8.49 -5.82
C GLY A 63 -9.82 9.64 -5.56
N LYS A 64 -9.63 10.82 -6.16
CA LYS A 64 -10.49 11.98 -5.90
C LYS A 64 -11.79 12.00 -6.69
N GLY A 65 -11.90 11.17 -7.74
CA GLY A 65 -13.03 11.19 -8.66
C GLY A 65 -13.29 12.60 -9.22
N ASP A 66 -14.56 12.92 -9.40
CA ASP A 66 -15.02 14.27 -9.73
C ASP A 66 -16.19 14.69 -8.80
N THR A 67 -16.59 15.95 -8.84
CA THR A 67 -17.66 16.48 -7.96
C THR A 67 -19.07 16.23 -8.49
N LYS A 68 -19.22 15.55 -9.63
CA LYS A 68 -20.51 15.47 -10.35
C LYS A 68 -20.99 14.03 -10.56
N ASN A 69 -20.10 13.14 -10.97
CA ASN A 69 -20.39 11.81 -11.45
C ASN A 69 -19.68 10.72 -10.63
N PHE A 70 -18.42 10.92 -10.25
CA PHE A 70 -17.59 9.87 -9.66
C PHE A 70 -17.17 10.24 -8.24
N PRO A 71 -17.71 9.59 -7.20
CA PRO A 71 -17.39 9.96 -5.82
C PRO A 71 -15.90 9.77 -5.49
N PRO A 72 -15.35 10.57 -4.57
CA PRO A 72 -14.00 10.35 -4.09
C PRO A 72 -13.93 9.05 -3.28
N LEU A 73 -12.86 8.29 -3.51
CA LEU A 73 -12.42 7.18 -2.68
C LEU A 73 -11.42 7.66 -1.61
N ASP A 74 -10.60 8.67 -1.93
CA ASP A 74 -9.72 9.33 -0.96
C ASP A 74 -10.55 10.08 0.10
N GLY A 75 -10.42 9.68 1.35
CA GLY A 75 -11.08 10.35 2.48
C GLY A 75 -12.61 10.16 2.49
N SER A 76 -13.13 9.14 1.80
CA SER A 76 -14.55 8.84 1.72
C SER A 76 -15.15 8.44 3.07
N ASP A 77 -16.19 9.13 3.53
CA ASP A 77 -17.00 8.73 4.69
C ASP A 77 -17.79 7.43 4.43
N TRP A 78 -18.20 7.21 3.19
CA TRP A 78 -18.87 6.00 2.74
C TRP A 78 -17.99 4.77 2.96
N LEU A 79 -16.73 4.78 2.50
CA LEU A 79 -15.82 3.64 2.72
C LEU A 79 -15.61 3.30 4.21
N LYS A 80 -15.73 4.28 5.10
CA LYS A 80 -15.57 4.11 6.55
C LYS A 80 -16.82 3.54 7.23
N THR A 81 -17.99 3.98 6.80
CA THR A 81 -19.27 3.70 7.50
C THR A 81 -20.13 2.65 6.80
N LYS A 82 -19.84 2.37 5.51
CA LYS A 82 -20.63 1.55 4.60
C LYS A 82 -19.78 0.45 3.97
N ARG A 83 -19.05 -0.30 4.80
CA ARG A 83 -18.08 -1.31 4.35
C ARG A 83 -18.73 -2.40 3.48
N ASN A 84 -19.84 -2.98 3.95
CA ASN A 84 -20.52 -4.04 3.21
C ASN A 84 -21.07 -3.53 1.88
N GLU A 85 -21.67 -2.33 1.88
CA GLU A 85 -22.16 -1.68 0.67
C GLU A 85 -21.01 -1.31 -0.28
N SER A 86 -19.83 -0.94 0.24
CA SER A 86 -18.64 -0.66 -0.58
C SER A 86 -18.12 -1.94 -1.26
N ILE A 87 -18.07 -3.06 -0.54
CA ILE A 87 -17.72 -4.36 -1.12
C ILE A 87 -18.77 -4.78 -2.17
N ALA A 88 -20.06 -4.60 -1.87
CA ALA A 88 -21.15 -4.89 -2.79
C ALA A 88 -21.06 -4.06 -4.08
N ALA A 89 -20.71 -2.77 -3.97
CA ALA A 89 -20.55 -1.87 -5.12
C ALA A 89 -19.46 -2.35 -6.08
N VAL A 90 -18.31 -2.83 -5.58
CA VAL A 90 -17.24 -3.37 -6.43
C VAL A 90 -17.65 -4.71 -7.04
N LYS A 91 -18.27 -5.59 -6.24
CA LYS A 91 -18.66 -6.95 -6.67
C LYS A 91 -19.79 -6.95 -7.69
N PHE A 92 -20.82 -6.14 -7.48
CA PHE A 92 -22.08 -6.20 -8.24
C PHE A 92 -22.38 -4.94 -9.05
N GLY A 93 -21.54 -3.91 -8.95
CA GLY A 93 -21.87 -2.57 -9.42
C GLY A 93 -22.76 -1.83 -8.41
N GLN A 94 -22.96 -0.54 -8.66
CA GLN A 94 -23.79 0.34 -7.84
C GLN A 94 -24.61 1.25 -8.74
N SER A 95 -25.87 1.49 -8.37
CA SER A 95 -26.72 2.51 -8.96
C SER A 95 -27.61 3.15 -7.91
N GLY A 96 -28.25 4.26 -8.26
CA GLY A 96 -29.11 5.03 -7.36
C GLY A 96 -28.35 6.12 -6.59
N GLU A 97 -29.11 6.93 -5.87
CA GLU A 97 -28.57 8.08 -5.14
C GLU A 97 -27.76 7.62 -3.92
N ILE A 98 -26.53 8.13 -3.82
CA ILE A 98 -25.68 8.01 -2.63
C ILE A 98 -25.19 9.39 -2.21
N VAL A 99 -24.77 9.50 -0.95
CA VAL A 99 -24.13 10.70 -0.42
C VAL A 99 -22.75 10.33 0.07
N VAL A 100 -21.73 10.96 -0.50
CA VAL A 100 -20.33 10.80 -0.10
C VAL A 100 -19.77 12.16 0.24
N ASN A 101 -19.24 12.32 1.45
CA ASN A 101 -18.69 13.57 1.96
C ASN A 101 -19.67 14.76 1.79
N LYS A 102 -20.96 14.52 2.08
CA LYS A 102 -22.09 15.47 1.93
C LYS A 102 -22.45 15.88 0.49
N ILE A 103 -21.83 15.27 -0.52
CA ILE A 103 -22.14 15.49 -1.94
C ILE A 103 -23.01 14.34 -2.44
N LYS A 104 -24.08 14.67 -3.17
CA LYS A 104 -24.97 13.69 -3.79
C LYS A 104 -24.41 13.21 -5.12
N TYR A 105 -24.45 11.90 -5.33
CA TYR A 105 -24.10 11.23 -6.58
C TYR A 105 -25.23 10.30 -7.00
N ASN A 106 -25.52 10.22 -8.29
CA ASN A 106 -26.55 9.33 -8.83
C ASN A 106 -26.13 8.74 -10.19
N SER A 107 -24.84 8.42 -10.30
CA SER A 107 -24.27 7.72 -11.45
C SER A 107 -24.40 6.20 -11.27
N SER A 108 -24.18 5.46 -12.35
CA SER A 108 -24.06 4.00 -12.29
C SER A 108 -22.60 3.58 -12.38
N MET A 109 -22.16 2.77 -11.43
CA MET A 109 -20.90 2.02 -11.49
C MET A 109 -21.21 0.61 -11.98
N PRO A 110 -20.67 0.17 -13.14
CA PRO A 110 -20.87 -1.19 -13.60
C PRO A 110 -20.14 -2.20 -12.69
N THR A 111 -20.52 -3.47 -12.74
CA THR A 111 -19.70 -4.54 -12.18
C THR A 111 -18.43 -4.70 -13.02
N MET A 112 -17.31 -4.98 -12.36
CA MET A 112 -16.02 -5.20 -13.01
C MET A 112 -15.78 -6.68 -13.37
N GLY A 113 -16.67 -7.60 -12.94
CA GLY A 113 -16.52 -9.03 -13.20
C GLY A 113 -15.37 -9.70 -12.44
N LEU A 114 -14.90 -9.07 -11.36
CA LEU A 114 -13.80 -9.54 -10.52
C LEU A 114 -14.21 -10.74 -9.66
N THR A 115 -13.25 -11.62 -9.39
CA THR A 115 -13.37 -12.69 -8.39
C THR A 115 -13.43 -12.13 -6.97
N ASN A 116 -13.86 -12.95 -5.99
CA ASN A 116 -13.93 -12.50 -4.60
C ASN A 116 -12.56 -12.05 -4.05
N GLN A 117 -11.48 -12.76 -4.40
CA GLN A 117 -10.13 -12.41 -3.98
C GLN A 117 -9.68 -11.08 -4.59
N GLU A 118 -9.92 -10.86 -5.89
CA GLU A 118 -9.58 -9.59 -6.56
C GLU A 118 -10.35 -8.40 -5.97
N VAL A 119 -11.63 -8.59 -5.62
CA VAL A 119 -12.42 -7.59 -4.90
C VAL A 119 -11.81 -7.31 -3.53
N ALA A 120 -11.41 -8.34 -2.77
CA ALA A 120 -10.77 -8.16 -1.47
C ALA A 120 -9.47 -7.35 -1.61
N ASP A 121 -8.63 -7.70 -2.59
CA ASP A 121 -7.34 -7.05 -2.85
C ASP A 121 -7.51 -5.57 -3.21
N VAL A 122 -8.39 -5.24 -4.17
CA VAL A 122 -8.60 -3.83 -4.58
C VAL A 122 -9.23 -3.01 -3.46
N MET A 123 -10.14 -3.60 -2.68
CA MET A 123 -10.72 -2.93 -1.52
C MET A 123 -9.66 -2.63 -0.47
N ASN A 124 -8.76 -3.57 -0.16
CA ASN A 124 -7.66 -3.34 0.77
C ASN A 124 -6.72 -2.23 0.27
N TYR A 125 -6.41 -2.21 -1.02
CA TYR A 125 -5.62 -1.13 -1.62
C TYR A 125 -6.33 0.23 -1.46
N ILE A 126 -7.61 0.34 -1.84
CA ILE A 126 -8.40 1.59 -1.72
C ILE A 126 -8.48 2.06 -0.26
N MET A 127 -8.75 1.15 0.67
CA MET A 127 -8.97 1.45 2.08
C MET A 127 -7.70 1.83 2.87
N THR A 128 -6.52 1.58 2.30
CA THR A 128 -5.21 1.93 2.89
C THR A 128 -4.46 3.01 2.11
N SER A 129 -4.94 3.36 0.91
CA SER A 129 -4.34 4.38 0.04
C SER A 129 -4.71 5.80 0.44
N TRP A 130 -3.87 6.76 0.03
CA TRP A 130 -4.10 8.19 0.19
C TRP A 130 -4.34 8.59 1.67
N SER A 131 -5.39 9.36 1.96
CA SER A 131 -5.78 9.72 3.33
C SER A 131 -6.53 8.61 4.07
N ASN A 132 -6.88 7.51 3.40
CA ASN A 132 -7.53 6.36 4.05
C ASN A 132 -6.53 5.65 4.98
N LYS A 133 -7.05 5.12 6.09
CA LYS A 133 -6.26 4.54 7.19
C LYS A 133 -6.95 3.33 7.81
N GLN A 134 -7.87 2.69 7.08
CA GLN A 134 -8.55 1.51 7.61
C GLN A 134 -7.54 0.36 7.72
N THR A 135 -7.48 -0.26 8.89
CA THR A 135 -6.56 -1.37 9.18
C THR A 135 -7.25 -2.73 9.13
N LYS A 136 -8.59 -2.76 9.15
CA LYS A 136 -9.36 -3.99 9.05
C LYS A 136 -9.33 -4.52 7.60
N ILE A 137 -8.56 -5.57 7.40
CA ILE A 137 -8.44 -6.29 6.13
C ILE A 137 -9.79 -6.83 5.67
N VAL A 138 -10.12 -6.63 4.40
CA VAL A 138 -11.19 -7.32 3.67
C VAL A 138 -10.65 -8.69 3.27
N THR A 139 -11.34 -9.76 3.67
CA THR A 139 -10.96 -11.14 3.29
C THR A 139 -11.83 -11.65 2.14
N GLU A 140 -11.36 -12.66 1.42
CA GLU A 140 -12.13 -13.31 0.37
C GLU A 140 -13.46 -13.87 0.90
N GLU A 141 -13.46 -14.42 2.11
CA GLU A 141 -14.66 -14.97 2.76
C GLU A 141 -15.68 -13.88 3.09
N GLU A 142 -15.21 -12.71 3.55
CA GLU A 142 -16.06 -11.54 3.77
C GLU A 142 -16.74 -11.15 2.45
N VAL A 143 -15.98 -11.06 1.36
CA VAL A 143 -16.53 -10.75 0.03
C VAL A 143 -17.49 -11.82 -0.45
N ALA A 144 -17.18 -13.10 -0.25
CA ALA A 144 -18.03 -14.22 -0.63
C ALA A 144 -19.39 -14.17 0.08
N ALA A 145 -19.42 -13.73 1.34
CA ALA A 145 -20.64 -13.60 2.13
C ALA A 145 -21.54 -12.41 1.70
N ILE A 146 -21.01 -11.42 0.99
CA ILE A 146 -21.79 -10.28 0.49
C ILE A 146 -22.77 -10.72 -0.61
N LYS A 147 -24.04 -10.38 -0.39
CA LYS A 147 -25.18 -10.60 -1.29
C LYS A 147 -25.64 -9.29 -1.90
N LYS A 148 -26.29 -9.38 -3.06
CA LYS A 148 -26.90 -8.26 -3.77
C LYS A 148 -28.14 -7.74 -3.04
#